data_AF-A0A510TI69-F1
#
_entry.id   AF-A0A510TI69-F1
#
_cell.length_a   1.000
_cell.length_b   1.000
_cell.length_c   1.000
_cell.angle_alpha   90.00
_cell.angle_beta   90.00
_cell.angle_gamma   90.00
#
_symmetry.space_group_name_H-M   'P 1'
#
loop_
_entity.id
_entity.type
_entity.pdbx_description
1 polymer ?
#
loop_
_entity_poly.entity_id
_entity_poly.type
_entity_poly.pdbx_seq_one_letter_code
_entity_poly.pdbx_strand_id
1 'polypeptide(L)'
;MHLEPRPGIAWPSPHLRELRDAVRILLGLDDDTAVVIRQFGCGGIGYPPLETVVEVLPMDGGLHRWTLHRPADEITEHDLASAFQSTAAELG
;
A
#
# COMPACT_ATOMS: atom_id res chain seq x y z
N MET A 1 -2.65 9.54 28.51
CA MET A 1 -1.32 8.91 28.47
C MET A 1 -0.87 8.89 27.01
N HIS A 2 -0.01 9.81 26.59
CA HIS A 2 0.56 9.82 25.23
C HIS A 2 1.71 8.81 25.22
N LEU A 3 1.55 7.71 24.49
CA LEU A 3 2.60 6.71 24.33
C LEU A 3 3.59 7.24 23.29
N GLU A 4 4.74 7.73 23.75
CA GLU A 4 5.85 8.09 22.86
C GLU A 4 6.37 6.81 22.17
N PRO A 5 6.50 6.79 20.83
CA PRO A 5 7.06 5.64 20.15
C PRO A 5 8.49 5.36 20.56
N ARG A 6 8.84 4.08 20.70
CA ARG A 6 10.20 3.65 21.03
C ARG A 6 11.16 4.11 19.92
N PRO A 7 12.33 4.70 20.27
CA PRO A 7 13.35 5.05 19.28
C PRO A 7 13.79 3.77 18.55
N GLY A 8 13.54 3.73 17.24
CA GLY A 8 13.74 2.55 16.39
C GLY A 8 12.47 2.08 15.66
N ILE A 9 11.29 2.50 16.11
CA ILE A 9 10.04 2.41 15.35
C ILE A 9 9.79 3.81 14.81
N ALA A 10 10.29 4.10 13.60
CA ALA A 10 9.79 5.27 12.88
C ALA A 10 8.27 5.08 12.76
N TRP A 11 7.49 5.94 13.41
CA TRP A 11 6.05 5.93 13.24
C TRP A 11 5.79 6.04 11.73
N PRO A 12 4.82 5.27 11.17
CA PRO A 12 4.46 5.44 9.77
C PRO A 12 4.24 6.93 9.53
N SER A 13 4.85 7.47 8.47
CA SER A 13 4.60 8.86 8.09
C SER A 13 3.09 9.09 8.05
N PRO A 14 2.60 10.28 8.44
CA PRO A 14 1.16 10.56 8.43
C PRO A 14 0.54 10.19 7.07
N HIS A 15 1.25 10.46 5.99
CA HIS A 15 0.86 10.03 4.65
C HIS A 15 0.76 8.50 4.49
N LEU A 16 1.73 7.72 4.97
CA LEU A 16 1.65 6.25 4.88
C LEU A 16 0.47 5.67 5.68
N ARG A 17 0.10 6.34 6.78
CA ARG A 17 -1.10 5.98 7.54
C ARG A 17 -2.38 6.25 6.75
N GLU A 18 -2.49 7.44 6.17
CA GLU A 18 -3.61 7.83 5.31
C GLU A 18 -3.73 6.88 4.10
N LEU A 19 -2.60 6.56 3.47
CA LEU A 19 -2.55 5.63 2.36
C LEU A 19 -3.06 4.24 2.76
N ARG A 20 -2.61 3.72 3.91
CA ARG A 20 -3.08 2.42 4.44
C ARG A 20 -4.58 2.44 4.74
N ASP A 21 -5.09 3.55 5.26
CA ASP A 21 -6.52 3.73 5.54
C ASP A 21 -7.34 3.75 4.26
N ALA A 22 -6.88 4.48 3.24
CA ALA A 22 -7.49 4.51 1.91
C ALA A 22 -7.55 3.11 1.26
N VAL A 23 -6.47 2.30 1.36
CA VAL A 23 -6.48 0.90 0.90
C VAL A 23 -7.60 0.10 1.58
N ARG A 24 -7.73 0.24 2.91
CA ARG A 24 -8.76 -0.46 3.69
C ARG A 24 -10.17 -0.04 3.26
N ILE A 25 -10.41 1.27 3.11
CA ILE A 25 -11.72 1.81 2.71
C ILE A 25 -12.09 1.35 1.30
N LEU A 26 -11.17 1.48 0.33
CA LEU A 26 -11.42 1.15 -1.07
C LEU A 26 -11.70 -0.33 -1.31
N LEU A 27 -11.05 -1.21 -0.54
CA LEU A 27 -11.22 -2.66 -0.65
C LEU A 27 -12.24 -3.23 0.34
N GLY A 28 -12.81 -2.40 1.23
CA GLY A 28 -13.76 -2.83 2.24
C GLY A 28 -13.19 -3.82 3.26
N LEU A 29 -11.91 -3.65 3.63
CA LEU A 29 -11.19 -4.58 4.50
C LEU A 29 -11.61 -4.42 5.96
N ASP A 30 -11.73 -5.55 6.66
CA ASP A 30 -11.82 -5.60 8.12
C ASP A 30 -10.49 -5.24 8.81
N ASP A 31 -10.56 -4.98 10.12
CA ASP A 31 -9.38 -4.57 10.89
C ASP A 31 -8.35 -5.69 11.06
N ASP A 32 -8.80 -6.95 10.99
CA ASP A 32 -7.98 -8.16 11.07
C ASP A 32 -7.18 -8.43 9.79
N THR A 33 -7.56 -7.79 8.68
CA THR A 33 -6.82 -7.88 7.43
C THR A 33 -5.53 -7.04 7.50
N ALA A 34 -4.41 -7.71 7.27
CA ALA A 34 -3.10 -7.06 7.25
C ALA A 34 -2.89 -6.35 5.92
N VAL A 35 -2.61 -5.04 5.99
CA VAL A 35 -2.22 -4.22 4.84
C VAL A 35 -0.76 -3.85 4.99
N VAL A 36 0.06 -4.28 4.03
CA VAL A 36 1.50 -4.06 4.02
C VAL A 36 1.85 -3.19 2.81
N ILE A 37 2.48 -2.05 3.06
CA ILE A 37 2.94 -1.13 2.02
C ILE A 37 4.46 -1.10 2.08
N ARG A 38 5.13 -1.41 0.96
CA ARG A 38 6.59 -1.42 0.85
C ARG A 38 7.02 -0.66 -0.38
N GLN A 39 8.09 0.12 -0.25
CA GLN A 39 8.71 0.81 -1.36
C GLN A 39 9.99 0.09 -1.78
N PHE A 40 10.19 -0.08 -3.09
CA PHE A 40 11.36 -0.68 -3.71
C PHE A 40 12.01 0.30 -4.68
N GLY A 41 13.33 0.22 -4.84
CA GLY A 41 14.03 0.96 -5.87
C GLY A 41 13.91 0.27 -7.22
N CYS A 42 13.50 1.00 -8.26
CA CYS A 42 13.50 0.48 -9.62
C CYS A 42 14.87 0.76 -10.27
N GLY A 43 15.55 -0.29 -10.73
CA GLY A 43 16.90 -0.21 -11.29
C GLY A 43 16.97 0.05 -12.80
N GLY A 44 15.85 0.30 -13.47
CA GLY A 44 15.76 0.38 -14.94
C GLY A 44 15.89 1.80 -15.51
N ILE A 45 16.63 1.95 -16.62
CA ILE A 45 16.67 3.20 -17.39
C ILE A 45 15.26 3.46 -17.96
N GLY A 46 14.63 4.57 -17.56
CA GLY A 46 13.30 4.98 -18.02
C GLY A 46 12.15 4.66 -17.05
N TYR A 47 12.41 4.07 -15.89
CA TYR A 47 11.42 3.86 -14.84
C TYR A 47 11.55 4.90 -13.72
N PRO A 48 10.45 5.22 -13.02
CA PRO A 48 10.54 6.01 -11.80
C PRO A 48 11.46 5.28 -10.81
N PRO A 49 12.31 6.02 -10.08
CA PRO A 49 13.35 5.42 -9.24
C PRO A 49 12.78 4.55 -8.11
N LEU A 50 11.50 4.70 -7.81
CA LEU A 50 10.82 4.03 -6.71
C LEU A 50 9.48 3.47 -7.20
N GLU A 51 9.19 2.24 -6.78
CA GLU A 51 7.88 1.60 -6.89
C GLU A 51 7.36 1.27 -5.50
N THR A 52 6.04 1.25 -5.36
CA THR A 52 5.37 0.89 -4.11
C THR A 52 4.50 -0.32 -4.35
N VAL A 53 4.70 -1.33 -3.54
CA VAL A 53 3.89 -2.54 -3.51
C VAL A 53 2.93 -2.45 -2.34
N VAL A 54 1.66 -2.67 -2.63
CA VAL A 54 0.58 -2.83 -1.65
C VAL A 54 0.21 -4.30 -1.61
N GLU A 55 0.36 -4.93 -0.46
CA GLU A 55 -0.03 -6.31 -0.21
C GLU A 55 -1.15 -6.33 0.83
N VAL A 56 -2.21 -7.07 0.53
CA VAL A 56 -3.33 -7.32 1.45
C VAL A 56 -3.35 -8.81 1.75
N LEU A 57 -3.30 -9.13 3.05
CA LEU A 57 -3.26 -10.49 3.56
C LEU A 57 -4.46 -10.70 4.52
N PRO A 58 -5.59 -11.16 3.98
CA PRO A 58 -6.72 -11.66 4.77
C PRO A 58 -6.33 -12.92 5.54
N MET A 59 -7.03 -13.19 6.65
CA MET A 59 -6.79 -14.41 7.45
C MET A 59 -7.16 -15.70 6.72
N ASP A 60 -8.08 -15.65 5.76
CA ASP A 60 -8.53 -16.78 4.93
C ASP A 60 -7.52 -17.17 3.83
N GLY A 61 -6.41 -16.43 3.71
CA GLY A 61 -5.21 -16.87 2.97
C GLY A 61 -5.07 -16.30 1.56
N GLY A 62 -6.00 -15.46 1.08
CA GLY A 62 -5.91 -14.83 -0.23
C GLY A 62 -4.94 -13.64 -0.28
N LEU A 63 -3.69 -13.84 -0.73
CA LEU A 63 -2.77 -12.71 -0.93
C LEU A 63 -3.19 -11.89 -2.16
N HIS A 64 -3.53 -10.62 -1.95
CA HIS A 64 -3.70 -9.67 -3.04
C HIS A 64 -2.53 -8.70 -3.07
N ARG A 65 -1.97 -8.48 -4.27
CA ARG A 65 -0.79 -7.64 -4.45
C ARG A 65 -0.97 -6.71 -5.64
N TRP A 66 -0.68 -5.43 -5.41
CA TRP A 66 -0.64 -4.38 -6.42
C TRP A 66 0.71 -3.70 -6.41
N THR A 67 1.23 -3.39 -7.60
CA THR A 67 2.50 -2.65 -7.75
C THR A 67 2.22 -1.33 -8.45
N LEU A 68 2.53 -0.22 -7.79
CA LEU A 68 2.43 1.13 -8.33
C LEU A 68 3.84 1.65 -8.62
N HIS A 69 4.11 2.08 -9.85
CA HIS A 69 5.41 2.62 -10.26
C HIS A 69 5.58 4.07 -9.80
N ARG A 70 5.56 4.29 -8.49
CA ARG A 70 5.65 5.62 -7.85
C ARG A 70 6.00 5.48 -6.37
N PRO A 71 6.65 6.48 -5.77
CA PRO A 71 7.00 6.45 -4.36
C PRO A 71 5.74 6.56 -3.49
N ALA A 72 5.78 5.96 -2.30
CA ALA A 72 4.61 5.83 -1.42
C ALA A 72 4.06 7.19 -0.96
N ASP A 73 4.91 8.22 -0.88
CA ASP A 73 4.53 9.58 -0.49
C ASP A 73 3.78 10.37 -1.57
N GLU A 74 3.88 9.92 -2.82
CA GLU A 74 3.16 10.50 -3.95
C GLU A 74 1.89 9.70 -4.28
N ILE A 75 1.55 8.68 -3.46
CA ILE A 75 0.40 7.84 -3.74
C ILE A 75 -0.91 8.48 -3.28
N THR A 76 -1.74 8.87 -4.25
CA THR A 76 -3.12 9.30 -4.02
C THR A 76 -4.11 8.13 -4.00
N GLU A 77 -5.27 8.36 -3.38
CA GLU A 77 -6.41 7.43 -3.38
C GLU A 77 -6.88 7.08 -4.80
N HIS A 78 -6.86 8.04 -5.73
CA HIS A 78 -7.30 7.81 -7.12
C HIS A 78 -6.44 6.75 -7.82
N ASP A 79 -5.15 6.73 -7.54
CA ASP A 79 -4.23 5.77 -8.15
C ASP A 79 -4.35 4.39 -7.53
N LEU A 80 -4.67 4.30 -6.23
CA LEU A 80 -5.06 3.04 -5.60
C LEU A 80 -6.33 2.49 -6.26
N ALA A 81 -7.38 3.32 -6.39
CA ALA A 81 -8.62 2.92 -7.02
C ALA A 81 -8.41 2.41 -8.46
N SER A 82 -7.58 3.12 -9.23
CA SER A 82 -7.20 2.72 -10.60
C SER A 82 -6.43 1.40 -10.64
N ALA A 83 -5.48 1.20 -9.71
CA ALA A 83 -4.72 -0.05 -9.61
C ALA A 83 -5.61 -1.24 -9.23
N PHE A 84 -6.54 -1.05 -8.30
CA PHE A 84 -7.47 -2.08 -7.85
C PHE A 84 -8.45 -2.50 -8.94
N GLN A 85 -8.91 -1.55 -9.76
CA GLN A 85 -9.74 -1.83 -10.93
C GLN A 85 -8.98 -2.56 -12.04
N SER A 86 -7.70 -2.25 -12.23
CA SER A 86 -6.88 -2.85 -13.30
C SER A 86 -6.57 -4.33 -13.03
N THR A 87 -6.44 -4.74 -11.76
CA THR A 87 -6.16 -6.14 -11.39
C THR A 87 -7.39 -7.04 -11.50
N ALA A 88 -8.61 -6.47 -11.44
CA ALA A 88 -9.84 -7.22 -11.70
C ALA A 88 -9.93 -7.67 -13.18
N ALA A 89 -9.15 -7.09 -14.08
CA ALA A 89 -9.16 -7.43 -15.51
C ALA A 89 -8.36 -8.69 -15.88
N GLU A 90 -7.52 -9.22 -14.98
CA GLU A 90 -6.67 -10.40 -15.28
C GLU A 90 -7.23 -11.73 -14.73
N LEU A 91 -8.44 -11.71 -14.16
CA LEU A 91 -9.16 -12.91 -13.68
C LEU A 91 -10.47 -13.19 -14.44
N GLY A 92 -10.63 -12.61 -15.64
CA GLY A 92 -11.78 -12.81 -16.53
C GLY A 92 -11.52 -13.83 -17.64
#